data_AF-A0A4P9ZFH9-F1
#
_entry.id   AF-A0A4P9ZFH9-F1
#
_cell.length_a   1.000
_cell.length_b   1.000
_cell.length_c   1.000
_cell.angle_alpha   90.00
_cell.angle_beta   90.00
_cell.angle_gamma   90.00
#
_symmetry.space_group_name_H-M   'P 1'
#
loop_
_entity.id
_entity.type
_entity.pdbx_description
1 polymer ?
#
loop_
_entity_poly.entity_id
_entity_poly.type
_entity_poly.pdbx_seq_one_letter_code
_entity_poly.pdbx_strand_id
1 'polypeptide(L)'
;MAREDLEDPDIVYFVYLFYIVPLPMINFPLLWRRLRQRGLACWAAQAVVWVFRQLTRLGWFIWYLTITMWWLEDLCKFISVFGSMATYSPDYFGDIFTYSFRHWPQLLDRKLELYRRWGSEPPLIEVESFLQVLLDNASLHMRAFCSVDHEVPQCMLDTNSLIFRFSEVLERIVPVLARLPTFVLTCCTISIYFVYGIVAQFFGANVLIFLCAHSAHRWLPSIKYTTSLMKLVLNHSAGLVW
;
A
#
# COMPACT_ATOMS: atom_id res chain seq x y z
N MET A 1 -15.74 68.54 26.39
CA MET A 1 -16.62 67.81 25.46
C MET A 1 -16.37 68.42 24.08
N ALA A 2 -15.89 67.74 23.06
CA ALA A 2 -15.96 66.33 22.73
C ALA A 2 -14.57 65.77 22.35
N ARG A 3 -14.34 64.52 22.77
CA ARG A 3 -13.23 63.68 22.35
C ARG A 3 -13.68 63.14 20.99
N GLU A 4 -13.12 63.64 19.89
CA GLU A 4 -13.22 62.92 18.62
C GLU A 4 -12.31 61.71 18.76
N ASP A 5 -12.94 60.56 18.92
CA ASP A 5 -12.29 59.26 18.91
C ASP A 5 -11.56 59.12 17.57
N LEU A 6 -10.23 59.22 17.62
CA LEU A 6 -9.34 58.84 16.52
C LEU A 6 -9.50 57.33 16.32
N GLU A 7 -10.52 56.92 15.57
CA GLU A 7 -10.54 55.59 14.95
C GLU A 7 -9.30 55.50 14.04
N ASP A 8 -8.42 54.55 14.37
CA ASP A 8 -7.28 54.20 13.52
C ASP A 8 -7.82 53.94 12.11
N PRO A 9 -7.34 54.63 11.06
CA PRO A 9 -7.91 54.48 9.74
C PRO A 9 -7.73 53.05 9.24
N ASP A 10 -8.85 52.38 8.99
CA ASP A 10 -8.88 51.00 8.50
C ASP A 10 -8.23 50.89 7.12
N ILE A 11 -7.41 49.84 6.94
CA ILE A 11 -6.63 49.61 5.70
C ILE A 11 -7.56 49.38 4.49
N VAL A 12 -8.74 48.82 4.76
CA VAL A 12 -9.76 48.50 3.78
C VAL A 12 -11.06 49.11 4.27
N TYR A 13 -11.63 50.02 3.49
CA TYR A 13 -12.97 50.54 3.73
C TYR A 13 -13.83 50.29 2.50
N PHE A 14 -15.13 50.08 2.73
CA PHE A 14 -16.09 49.78 1.67
C PHE A 14 -16.78 51.08 1.23
N VAL A 15 -16.62 51.44 -0.04
CA VAL A 15 -17.37 52.54 -0.65
C VAL A 15 -18.54 51.95 -1.40
N TYR A 16 -19.75 52.36 -1.04
CA TYR A 16 -20.96 51.87 -1.68
C TYR A 16 -21.26 52.71 -2.93
N LEU A 17 -21.13 52.09 -4.11
CA LEU A 17 -21.60 52.70 -5.34
C LEU A 17 -23.13 52.51 -5.41
N PHE A 18 -23.87 53.60 -5.58
CA PHE A 18 -25.35 53.60 -5.63
C PHE A 18 -26.05 52.94 -4.44
N TYR A 19 -25.44 52.93 -3.25
CA TYR A 19 -25.96 52.23 -2.05
C TYR A 19 -26.19 50.71 -2.20
N ILE A 20 -25.77 50.09 -3.31
CA ILE A 20 -26.08 48.68 -3.64
C ILE A 20 -24.81 47.82 -3.70
N VAL A 21 -23.68 48.36 -4.16
CA VAL A 21 -22.46 47.55 -4.38
C VAL A 21 -21.32 48.07 -3.49
N PRO A 22 -20.91 47.33 -2.43
CA PRO A 22 -19.71 47.65 -1.67
C PRO A 22 -18.47 47.34 -2.50
N LEU A 23 -17.76 48.37 -2.93
CA LEU A 23 -16.44 48.22 -3.55
C LEU A 23 -15.37 48.36 -2.45
N PRO A 24 -14.51 47.35 -2.24
CA PRO A 24 -13.40 47.47 -1.32
C PRO A 24 -12.39 48.46 -1.90
N MET A 25 -12.29 49.66 -1.30
CA MET A 25 -11.21 50.59 -1.60
C MET A 25 -10.09 50.38 -0.58
N ILE A 26 -8.92 50.06 -1.11
CA ILE A 26 -7.70 49.89 -0.32
C ILE A 26 -7.01 51.24 -0.24
N ASN A 27 -6.71 51.71 0.98
CA ASN A 27 -5.97 52.95 1.16
C ASN A 27 -4.48 52.72 0.85
N PHE A 28 -4.12 52.76 -0.44
CA PHE A 28 -2.75 52.53 -0.93
C PHE A 28 -1.68 53.37 -0.20
N PRO A 29 -1.90 54.66 0.14
CA PRO A 29 -0.96 55.45 0.95
C PRO A 29 -0.70 54.88 2.35
N LEU A 30 -1.75 54.49 3.08
CA LEU A 30 -1.64 53.89 4.42
C LEU A 30 -1.05 52.48 4.36
N LEU A 31 -1.46 51.69 3.37
CA LEU A 31 -0.88 50.38 3.05
C LEU A 31 0.63 50.52 2.80
N TRP A 32 1.03 51.49 1.97
CA TRP A 32 2.43 51.76 1.65
C TRP A 32 3.21 52.31 2.84
N ARG A 33 2.60 53.13 3.71
CA ARG A 33 3.24 53.66 4.92
C ARG A 33 3.47 52.56 5.97
N ARG A 34 2.53 51.61 6.12
CA ARG A 34 2.70 50.41 6.97
C ARG A 34 3.69 49.40 6.34
N LEU A 35 3.65 49.19 5.02
CA LEU A 35 4.64 48.38 4.30
C LEU A 35 6.05 48.99 4.33
N ARG A 36 6.17 50.32 4.36
CA ARG A 36 7.45 51.00 4.48
C ARG A 36 8.06 50.85 5.87
N GLN A 37 7.23 50.77 6.92
CA GLN A 37 7.68 50.54 8.30
C GLN A 37 8.05 49.08 8.57
N ARG A 38 7.34 48.12 7.96
CA ARG A 38 7.77 46.72 7.87
C ARG A 38 8.50 46.51 6.55
N GLY A 39 9.73 47.03 6.45
CA GLY A 39 10.49 47.11 5.20
C GLY A 39 10.36 45.87 4.30
N LEU A 40 10.29 46.09 2.98
CA LEU A 40 10.10 45.06 1.95
C LEU A 40 10.99 43.81 2.14
N ALA A 41 12.21 44.00 2.63
CA ALA A 41 13.13 42.92 2.97
C ALA A 41 12.59 41.96 4.05
N CYS A 42 11.88 42.46 5.05
CA CYS A 42 11.26 41.66 6.10
C CYS A 42 10.09 40.81 5.54
N TRP A 43 9.29 41.40 4.65
CA TRP A 43 8.19 40.67 4.00
C TRP A 43 8.72 39.59 3.04
N ALA A 44 9.77 39.92 2.27
CA ALA A 44 10.46 38.95 1.43
C ALA A 44 11.07 37.82 2.26
N ALA A 45 11.72 38.13 3.39
CA ALA A 45 12.25 37.13 4.31
C ALA A 45 11.14 36.24 4.89
N GLN A 46 9.98 36.81 5.27
CA GLN A 46 8.84 36.04 5.75
C GLN A 46 8.23 35.14 4.67
N ALA A 47 8.14 35.62 3.43
CA ALA A 47 7.69 34.82 2.30
C ALA A 47 8.65 33.64 2.03
N VAL A 48 9.97 33.88 2.06
CA VAL A 48 10.99 32.82 1.93
C VAL A 48 10.88 31.81 3.05
N VAL A 49 10.74 32.25 4.31
CA VAL A 49 10.54 31.35 5.46
C VAL A 49 9.25 30.55 5.33
N TRP A 50 8.18 31.16 4.81
CA TRP A 50 6.92 30.47 4.55
C TRP A 50 7.07 29.39 3.48
N VAL A 51 7.70 29.71 2.34
CA VAL A 51 7.97 28.74 1.27
C VAL A 51 8.84 27.59 1.79
N PHE A 52 9.90 27.91 2.53
CA PHE A 52 10.77 26.90 3.14
C PHE A 52 10.03 25.99 4.12
N ARG A 53 9.11 26.56 4.93
CA ARG A 53 8.23 25.79 5.82
C ARG A 53 7.27 24.88 5.04
N GLN A 54 6.75 25.32 3.89
CA GLN A 54 5.89 24.47 3.06
C GLN A 54 6.67 23.35 2.39
N LEU A 55 7.86 23.63 1.86
CA LEU A 55 8.74 22.63 1.25
C LEU A 55 9.16 21.56 2.26
N THR A 56 9.54 21.95 3.49
CA THR A 56 9.87 21.00 4.54
C THR A 56 8.69 20.13 4.93
N ARG A 57 7.47 20.70 5.05
CA ARG A 57 6.24 19.92 5.29
C ARG A 57 5.93 18.94 4.17
N LEU A 58 6.09 19.37 2.92
CA LEU A 58 5.87 18.52 1.75
C LEU A 58 6.91 17.39 1.70
N GLY A 59 8.16 17.67 2.06
CA GLY A 59 9.20 16.67 2.24
C GLY A 59 8.85 15.64 3.31
N TRP A 60 8.38 16.08 4.48
CA TRP A 60 7.89 15.19 5.54
C TRP A 60 6.70 14.35 5.09
N PHE A 61 5.78 14.93 4.32
CA PHE A 61 4.63 14.21 3.77
C PHE A 61 5.05 13.13 2.78
N ILE A 62 5.96 13.43 1.85
CA ILE A 62 6.53 12.44 0.92
C ILE A 62 7.24 11.34 1.70
N TRP A 63 8.08 11.71 2.68
CA TRP A 63 8.79 10.76 3.52
C TRP A 63 7.84 9.81 4.28
N TYR A 64 6.78 10.39 4.86
CA TYR A 64 5.72 9.61 5.52
C TYR A 64 5.02 8.66 4.54
N LEU A 65 4.67 9.11 3.35
CA LEU A 65 4.09 8.26 2.32
C LEU A 65 5.02 7.13 1.91
N THR A 66 6.32 7.40 1.72
CA THR A 66 7.29 6.35 1.37
C THR A 66 7.43 5.29 2.46
N ILE A 67 7.51 5.71 3.73
CA ILE A 67 7.55 4.77 4.86
C ILE A 67 6.26 3.95 4.93
N THR A 68 5.11 4.60 4.73
CA THR A 68 3.80 3.92 4.76
C THR A 68 3.69 2.89 3.63
N MET A 69 4.19 3.20 2.44
CA MET A 69 4.21 2.26 1.31
C MET A 69 5.13 1.08 1.56
N TRP A 70 6.32 1.29 2.14
CA TRP A 70 7.22 0.20 2.53
C TRP A 70 6.59 -0.69 3.60
N TRP A 71 5.96 -0.09 4.61
CA TRP A 71 5.23 -0.83 5.64
C TRP A 71 4.07 -1.66 5.06
N LEU A 72 3.31 -1.09 4.11
CA LEU A 72 2.24 -1.80 3.40
C LEU A 72 2.79 -2.96 2.56
N GLU A 73 3.93 -2.77 1.89
CA GLU A 73 4.58 -3.82 1.10
C GLU A 73 5.00 -4.99 2.01
N ASP A 74 5.63 -4.70 3.15
CA ASP A 74 6.02 -5.71 4.13
C ASP A 74 4.80 -6.44 4.72
N LEU A 75 3.72 -5.72 5.01
CA LEU A 75 2.46 -6.30 5.46
C LEU A 75 1.87 -7.25 4.41
N CYS A 76 1.85 -6.83 3.14
CA CYS A 76 1.38 -7.66 2.03
C CYS A 76 2.26 -8.91 1.83
N LYS A 77 3.59 -8.78 1.88
CA LYS A 77 4.50 -9.93 1.82
C LYS A 77 4.26 -10.90 2.96
N PHE A 78 4.12 -10.38 4.19
CA PHE A 78 3.82 -11.19 5.36
C PHE A 78 2.50 -11.95 5.17
N ILE A 79 1.44 -11.25 4.77
CA ILE A 79 0.14 -11.87 4.51
C ILE A 79 0.23 -12.93 3.41
N SER A 80 0.98 -12.65 2.34
CA SER A 80 1.17 -13.58 1.23
C SER A 80 1.90 -14.85 1.66
N VAL A 81 3.01 -14.73 2.41
CA VAL A 81 3.81 -15.89 2.86
C VAL A 81 3.03 -16.78 3.84
N PHE A 82 2.34 -16.19 4.81
CA PHE A 82 1.54 -16.99 5.74
C PHE A 82 0.27 -17.53 5.10
N GLY A 83 -0.37 -16.73 4.24
CA GLY A 83 -1.53 -17.16 3.46
C GLY A 83 -1.19 -18.35 2.57
N SER A 84 -0.07 -18.27 1.84
CA SER A 84 0.41 -19.32 0.94
C SER A 84 0.70 -20.62 1.71
N MET A 85 1.35 -20.53 2.87
CA MET A 85 1.54 -21.67 3.78
C MET A 85 0.22 -22.27 4.28
N ALA A 86 -0.74 -21.44 4.70
CA ALA A 86 -2.01 -21.90 5.25
C ALA A 86 -2.94 -22.54 4.21
N THR A 87 -2.90 -22.04 2.97
CA THR A 87 -3.74 -22.53 1.88
C THR A 87 -3.03 -23.56 0.99
N TYR A 88 -1.77 -23.90 1.32
CA TYR A 88 -0.88 -24.73 0.49
C TYR A 88 -0.81 -24.26 -0.97
N SER A 89 -0.85 -22.95 -1.18
CA SER A 89 -0.76 -22.34 -2.51
C SER A 89 0.63 -21.76 -2.71
N PRO A 90 1.20 -21.77 -3.93
CA PRO A 90 2.45 -21.08 -4.20
C PRO A 90 2.34 -19.55 -4.15
N ASP A 91 1.14 -18.98 -4.36
CA ASP A 91 0.89 -17.53 -4.28
C ASP A 91 -0.56 -17.28 -3.92
N TYR A 92 -0.75 -16.78 -2.71
CA TYR A 92 -2.04 -16.52 -2.13
C TYR A 92 -2.82 -15.43 -2.88
N PHE A 93 -2.17 -14.33 -3.25
CA PHE A 93 -2.82 -13.25 -3.99
C PHE A 93 -3.05 -13.64 -5.45
N GLY A 94 -2.14 -14.41 -6.04
CA GLY A 94 -2.31 -14.98 -7.37
C GLY A 94 -3.57 -15.84 -7.49
N ASP A 95 -3.91 -16.62 -6.47
CA ASP A 95 -5.15 -17.42 -6.45
C ASP A 95 -6.41 -16.54 -6.37
N ILE A 96 -6.41 -15.52 -5.51
CA ILE A 96 -7.52 -14.55 -5.40
C ILE A 96 -7.72 -13.85 -6.74
N PHE A 97 -6.63 -13.40 -7.35
CA PHE A 97 -6.65 -12.72 -8.64
C PHE A 97 -7.21 -13.64 -9.74
N THR A 98 -6.65 -14.85 -9.86
CA THR A 98 -7.07 -15.85 -10.86
C THR A 98 -8.55 -16.19 -10.73
N TYR A 99 -9.03 -16.38 -9.50
CA TYR A 99 -10.42 -16.68 -9.22
C TYR A 99 -11.36 -15.51 -9.51
N SER A 100 -10.95 -14.27 -9.21
CA SER A 100 -11.72 -13.05 -9.49
C SER A 100 -12.01 -12.90 -10.98
N PHE A 101 -11.01 -13.21 -11.81
CA PHE A 101 -11.08 -13.09 -13.27
C PHE A 101 -11.51 -14.37 -13.99
N ARG A 102 -11.95 -15.42 -13.28
CA ARG A 102 -12.26 -16.74 -13.88
C ARG A 102 -13.28 -16.71 -15.03
N HIS A 103 -14.15 -15.70 -15.07
CA HIS A 103 -15.19 -15.55 -16.09
C HIS A 103 -14.80 -14.59 -17.24
N TRP A 104 -13.52 -14.23 -17.34
CA TRP A 104 -13.00 -13.32 -18.34
C TRP A 104 -12.15 -14.09 -19.37
N PRO A 105 -12.77 -14.71 -20.40
CA PRO A 105 -12.04 -15.51 -21.38
C PRO A 105 -11.01 -14.69 -22.17
N GLN A 106 -11.28 -13.39 -22.34
CA GLN A 106 -10.39 -12.44 -23.02
C GLN A 106 -8.98 -12.40 -22.39
N LEU A 107 -8.87 -12.56 -21.07
CA LEU A 107 -7.57 -12.59 -20.39
C LEU A 107 -6.80 -13.88 -20.68
N LEU A 108 -7.51 -15.01 -20.83
CA LEU A 108 -6.90 -16.28 -21.23
C LEU A 108 -6.45 -16.25 -22.69
N ASP A 109 -7.29 -15.72 -23.57
CA ASP A 109 -6.97 -15.57 -25.00
C ASP A 109 -5.75 -14.66 -25.18
N ARG A 110 -5.68 -13.56 -24.42
CA ARG A 110 -4.52 -12.68 -24.44
C ARG A 110 -3.27 -13.35 -23.89
N LYS A 111 -3.39 -14.12 -22.81
CA LYS A 111 -2.27 -14.90 -22.27
C LYS A 111 -1.75 -15.92 -23.29
N LEU A 112 -2.63 -16.58 -24.02
CA LEU A 112 -2.29 -17.50 -25.11
C LEU A 112 -1.54 -16.78 -26.23
N GLU A 113 -1.98 -15.59 -26.62
CA GLU A 113 -1.31 -14.77 -27.62
C GLU A 113 0.10 -14.38 -27.18
N LEU A 114 0.26 -13.93 -25.94
CA LEU A 114 1.58 -13.60 -25.36
C LEU A 114 2.48 -14.84 -25.32
N TYR A 115 1.95 -15.99 -24.92
CA TYR A 115 2.68 -17.26 -24.90
C TYR A 115 3.07 -17.75 -26.30
N ARG A 116 2.24 -17.52 -27.32
CA ARG A 116 2.61 -17.81 -28.72
C ARG A 116 3.73 -16.89 -29.22
N ARG A 117 3.72 -15.62 -28.82
CA ARG A 117 4.67 -14.61 -29.33
C ARG A 117 6.04 -14.69 -28.66
N TRP A 118 6.08 -15.00 -27.37
CA TRP A 118 7.31 -14.99 -26.56
C TRP A 118 7.68 -16.37 -25.97
N GLY A 119 6.84 -17.39 -26.18
CA GLY A 119 7.07 -18.71 -25.60
C GLY A 119 7.06 -18.67 -24.07
N SER A 120 8.06 -19.31 -23.46
CA SER A 120 8.28 -19.31 -22.01
C SER A 120 9.13 -18.13 -21.52
N GLU A 121 9.56 -17.23 -22.41
CA GLU A 121 10.35 -16.06 -22.03
C GLU A 121 9.43 -14.94 -21.51
N PRO A 122 9.89 -14.12 -20.54
CA PRO A 122 9.10 -13.01 -20.04
C PRO A 122 8.82 -12.02 -21.19
N PRO A 123 7.56 -11.76 -21.54
CA PRO A 123 7.26 -10.90 -22.68
C PRO A 123 7.68 -9.46 -22.40
N LEU A 124 8.28 -8.82 -23.40
CA LEU A 124 8.50 -7.38 -23.37
C LEU A 124 7.15 -6.69 -23.60
N ILE A 125 6.67 -5.96 -22.59
CA ILE A 125 5.41 -5.23 -22.68
C ILE A 125 5.62 -4.04 -23.63
N GLU A 126 5.06 -4.12 -24.83
CA GLU A 126 5.05 -3.03 -25.79
C GLU A 126 4.12 -1.92 -25.28
N VAL A 127 4.67 -0.73 -25.02
CA VAL A 127 3.93 0.42 -24.49
C VAL A 127 3.22 1.15 -25.64
N GLU A 128 2.31 0.45 -26.31
CA GLU A 128 1.49 1.04 -27.39
C GLU A 128 0.25 1.74 -26.82
N SER A 129 -0.36 1.18 -25.77
CA SER A 129 -1.48 1.79 -25.05
C SER A 129 -1.54 1.37 -23.59
N PHE A 130 -1.95 2.30 -22.70
CA PHE A 130 -2.07 2.04 -21.26
C PHE A 130 -3.05 0.88 -20.96
N LEU A 131 -4.15 0.79 -21.70
CA LEU A 131 -5.14 -0.27 -21.53
C LEU A 131 -4.56 -1.65 -21.89
N GLN A 132 -3.79 -1.74 -22.97
CA GLN A 132 -3.12 -2.97 -23.37
C GLN A 132 -2.06 -3.39 -22.37
N VAL A 133 -1.26 -2.45 -21.86
CA VAL A 133 -0.30 -2.71 -20.78
C VAL A 133 -1.00 -3.29 -19.55
N LEU A 134 -2.15 -2.74 -19.17
CA LEU A 134 -2.91 -3.21 -18.01
C LEU A 134 -3.51 -4.61 -18.24
N LEU A 135 -4.03 -4.86 -19.46
CA LEU A 135 -4.56 -6.15 -19.86
C LEU A 135 -3.46 -7.23 -19.92
N ASP A 136 -2.30 -6.88 -20.50
CA ASP A 136 -1.14 -7.76 -20.63
C ASP A 136 -0.63 -8.13 -19.24
N ASN A 137 -0.46 -7.14 -18.37
CA ASN A 137 -0.05 -7.38 -16.99
C ASN A 137 -1.06 -8.24 -16.22
N ALA A 138 -2.36 -7.98 -16.38
CA ALA A 138 -3.41 -8.80 -15.78
C ALA A 138 -3.37 -10.25 -16.27
N SER A 139 -3.21 -10.46 -17.59
CA SER A 139 -3.14 -11.81 -18.19
C SER A 139 -1.92 -12.61 -17.73
N LEU A 140 -0.78 -11.94 -17.48
CA LEU A 140 0.45 -12.57 -17.00
C LEU A 140 0.35 -13.00 -15.54
N HIS A 141 -0.35 -12.23 -14.70
CA HIS A 141 -0.58 -12.57 -13.30
C HIS A 141 -1.63 -13.68 -13.10
N MET A 142 -2.42 -13.99 -14.10
CA MET A 142 -3.42 -15.06 -14.04
C MET A 142 -2.77 -16.44 -14.14
N ARG A 143 -3.12 -17.37 -13.24
CA ARG A 143 -2.61 -18.75 -13.27
C ARG A 143 -3.40 -19.60 -14.27
N ALA A 144 -2.71 -20.06 -15.29
CA ALA A 144 -3.29 -20.88 -16.35
C ALA A 144 -2.19 -21.73 -17.00
N PHE A 145 -2.56 -22.94 -17.40
CA PHE A 145 -1.73 -23.85 -18.18
C PHE A 145 -2.05 -23.68 -19.66
N CYS A 146 -1.05 -23.35 -20.47
CA CYS A 146 -1.21 -23.18 -21.90
C CYS A 146 -0.47 -24.29 -22.63
N SER A 147 -1.18 -25.01 -23.51
CA SER A 147 -0.59 -26.02 -24.39
C SER A 147 -0.71 -25.55 -25.83
N VAL A 148 0.41 -25.48 -26.54
CA VAL A 148 0.49 -25.10 -27.96
C VAL A 148 0.55 -26.32 -28.87
N ASP A 149 0.76 -27.52 -28.31
CA ASP A 149 0.93 -28.77 -29.06
C ASP A 149 -0.40 -29.43 -29.48
N HIS A 150 -1.53 -28.93 -28.99
CA HIS A 150 -2.85 -29.40 -29.44
C HIS A 150 -3.27 -28.72 -30.75
N GLU A 151 -4.02 -29.44 -31.61
CA GLU A 151 -4.58 -28.93 -32.88
C GLU A 151 -5.33 -27.59 -32.72
N VAL A 152 -5.85 -27.32 -31.52
CA VAL A 152 -6.34 -26.01 -31.10
C VAL A 152 -5.55 -25.58 -29.87
N PRO A 153 -4.71 -24.53 -29.96
CA PRO A 153 -3.98 -24.04 -28.79
C PRO A 153 -4.99 -23.49 -27.78
N GLN A 154 -4.94 -24.00 -26.55
CA GLN A 154 -5.86 -23.61 -25.49
C GLN A 154 -5.08 -23.33 -24.20
N CYS A 155 -5.45 -22.26 -23.51
CA CYS A 155 -5.08 -22.04 -22.12
C CYS A 155 -6.24 -22.50 -21.24
N MET A 156 -5.95 -23.28 -20.20
CA MET A 156 -6.91 -23.67 -19.18
C MET A 156 -6.54 -23.03 -17.85
N LEU A 157 -7.53 -22.51 -17.14
CA LEU A 157 -7.33 -21.92 -15.83
C LEU A 157 -6.86 -22.97 -14.83
N ASP A 158 -5.89 -22.62 -13.97
CA ASP A 158 -5.53 -23.50 -12.86
C ASP A 158 -6.63 -23.45 -11.78
N THR A 159 -7.43 -24.52 -11.74
CA THR A 159 -8.56 -24.66 -10.83
C THR A 159 -8.21 -25.48 -9.58
N ASN A 160 -6.95 -25.92 -9.44
CA ASN A 160 -6.54 -26.80 -8.34
C ASN A 160 -6.31 -26.06 -7.01
N SER A 161 -6.55 -24.76 -6.93
CA SER A 161 -6.38 -24.00 -5.70
C SER A 161 -7.59 -24.10 -4.75
N LEU A 162 -7.32 -23.88 -3.45
CA LEU A 162 -8.30 -24.01 -2.38
C LEU A 162 -9.52 -23.08 -2.57
N ILE A 163 -9.32 -21.91 -3.18
CA ILE A 163 -10.40 -20.95 -3.44
C ILE A 163 -11.47 -21.51 -4.39
N PHE A 164 -11.09 -22.28 -5.41
CA PHE A 164 -12.06 -22.95 -6.29
C PHE A 164 -12.81 -24.06 -5.55
N ARG A 165 -12.12 -24.80 -4.66
CA ARG A 165 -12.78 -25.80 -3.82
C ARG A 165 -13.79 -25.17 -2.86
N PHE A 166 -13.47 -24.02 -2.26
CA PHE A 166 -14.45 -23.28 -1.45
C PHE A 166 -15.66 -22.81 -2.26
N SER A 167 -15.45 -22.37 -3.51
CA SER A 167 -16.54 -22.06 -4.43
C SER A 167 -17.49 -23.23 -4.63
N GLU A 168 -16.94 -24.39 -4.96
CA GLU A 168 -17.72 -25.60 -5.22
C GLU A 168 -18.48 -26.07 -3.97
N VAL A 169 -17.84 -26.03 -2.80
CA VAL A 169 -18.50 -26.36 -1.52
C VAL A 169 -19.59 -25.36 -1.19
N LEU A 170 -19.37 -24.06 -1.43
CA LEU A 170 -20.36 -23.03 -1.14
C LEU A 170 -21.60 -23.16 -2.03
N GLU A 171 -21.41 -23.48 -3.30
CA GLU A 171 -22.51 -23.77 -4.24
C GLU A 171 -23.31 -25.02 -3.80
N ARG A 172 -22.64 -26.05 -3.28
CA ARG A 172 -23.30 -27.26 -2.76
C ARG A 172 -24.09 -27.01 -1.48
N ILE A 173 -23.56 -26.22 -0.55
CA ILE A 173 -24.20 -25.95 0.75
C ILE A 173 -25.33 -24.93 0.61
N VAL A 174 -25.13 -23.89 -0.22
CA VAL A 174 -26.10 -22.82 -0.43
C VAL A 174 -26.46 -22.77 -1.92
N PRO A 175 -27.36 -23.65 -2.41
CA PRO A 175 -27.72 -23.70 -3.83
C PRO A 175 -28.42 -22.41 -4.32
N VAL A 176 -28.91 -21.58 -3.40
CA VAL A 176 -29.44 -20.24 -3.72
C VAL A 176 -28.34 -19.31 -4.25
N LEU A 177 -27.09 -19.48 -3.78
CA LEU A 177 -25.96 -18.69 -4.26
C LEU A 177 -25.63 -19.00 -5.72
N ALA A 178 -25.90 -20.22 -6.20
CA ALA A 178 -25.74 -20.58 -7.61
C ALA A 178 -26.76 -19.88 -8.53
N ARG A 179 -27.87 -19.36 -7.98
CA ARG A 179 -28.87 -18.58 -8.74
C ARG A 179 -28.61 -17.07 -8.71
N LEU A 180 -27.69 -16.61 -7.87
CA LEU A 180 -27.31 -15.20 -7.77
C LEU A 180 -26.27 -14.84 -8.84
N PRO A 181 -26.09 -13.54 -9.16
CA PRO A 181 -25.05 -13.10 -10.07
C PRO A 181 -23.67 -13.56 -9.60
N THR A 182 -22.82 -13.96 -10.55
CA THR A 182 -21.49 -14.53 -10.31
C THR A 182 -20.60 -13.67 -9.41
N PHE A 183 -20.76 -12.34 -9.47
CA PHE A 183 -20.06 -11.40 -8.60
C PHE A 183 -20.32 -11.66 -7.10
N VAL A 184 -21.56 -11.98 -6.72
CA VAL A 184 -21.90 -12.23 -5.31
C VAL A 184 -21.20 -13.48 -4.81
N LEU A 185 -21.24 -14.55 -5.59
CA LEU A 185 -20.52 -15.78 -5.29
C LEU A 185 -19.02 -15.50 -5.15
N THR A 186 -18.43 -14.76 -6.10
CA THR A 186 -17.01 -14.40 -6.09
C THR A 186 -16.63 -13.59 -4.86
N CYS A 187 -17.40 -12.57 -4.49
CA CYS A 187 -17.14 -11.78 -3.29
C CYS A 187 -17.24 -12.63 -2.02
N CYS A 188 -18.26 -13.49 -1.91
CA CYS A 188 -18.43 -14.36 -0.75
C CYS A 188 -17.27 -15.34 -0.59
N THR A 189 -16.86 -16.02 -1.65
CA THR A 189 -15.77 -17.00 -1.60
C THR A 189 -14.41 -16.34 -1.37
N ILE A 190 -14.14 -15.18 -1.98
CA ILE A 190 -12.93 -14.39 -1.68
C ILE A 190 -12.94 -13.95 -0.22
N SER A 191 -14.08 -13.51 0.32
CA SER A 191 -14.17 -13.10 1.74
C SER A 191 -13.89 -14.28 2.67
N ILE A 192 -14.46 -15.45 2.40
CA ILE A 192 -14.22 -16.67 3.17
C ILE A 192 -12.75 -17.07 3.10
N TYR A 193 -12.17 -17.07 1.89
CA TYR A 193 -10.76 -17.38 1.67
C TYR A 193 -9.84 -16.39 2.40
N PHE A 194 -10.21 -15.11 2.41
CA PHE A 194 -9.47 -14.06 3.10
C PHE A 194 -9.51 -14.21 4.62
N VAL A 195 -10.70 -14.45 5.17
CA VAL A 195 -10.87 -14.72 6.60
C VAL A 195 -10.13 -15.99 7.00
N TYR A 196 -10.17 -17.04 6.19
CA TYR A 196 -9.41 -18.28 6.42
C TYR A 196 -7.91 -18.00 6.52
N GLY A 197 -7.35 -17.20 5.59
CA GLY A 197 -5.95 -16.79 5.64
C GLY A 197 -5.58 -15.99 6.90
N ILE A 198 -6.42 -15.04 7.32
CA ILE A 198 -6.19 -14.23 8.54
C ILE A 198 -6.25 -15.10 9.79
N VAL A 199 -7.23 -16.01 9.89
CA VAL A 199 -7.37 -16.90 11.05
C VAL A 199 -6.15 -17.81 11.14
N ALA A 200 -5.69 -18.36 10.03
CA ALA A 200 -4.49 -19.18 9.98
C ALA A 200 -3.23 -18.38 10.37
N GLN A 201 -3.12 -17.11 9.97
CA GLN A 201 -2.05 -16.22 10.43
C GLN A 201 -2.07 -16.01 11.94
N PHE A 202 -3.25 -15.79 12.53
CA PHE A 202 -3.37 -15.63 13.97
C PHE A 202 -2.93 -16.90 14.72
N PHE A 203 -3.35 -18.08 14.27
CA PHE A 203 -2.88 -19.35 14.84
C PHE A 203 -1.37 -19.54 14.64
N GLY A 204 -0.85 -19.28 13.44
CA GLY A 204 0.57 -19.38 13.12
C GLY A 204 1.44 -18.46 13.98
N ALA A 205 1.03 -17.21 14.16
CA ALA A 205 1.72 -16.23 15.01
C ALA A 205 1.73 -16.68 16.48
N ASN A 206 0.60 -17.18 17.00
CA ASN A 206 0.52 -17.69 18.38
C ASN A 206 1.46 -18.88 18.59
N VAL A 207 1.48 -19.84 17.66
CA VAL A 207 2.38 -21.01 17.73
C VAL A 207 3.85 -20.57 17.63
N LEU A 208 4.16 -19.62 16.74
CA LEU A 208 5.51 -19.09 16.58
C LEU A 208 5.98 -18.38 17.86
N ILE A 209 5.15 -17.53 18.47
CA ILE A 209 5.45 -16.85 19.74
C ILE A 209 5.72 -17.88 20.84
N PHE A 210 4.88 -18.91 20.95
CA PHE A 210 5.06 -19.99 21.91
C PHE A 210 6.41 -20.70 21.69
N LEU A 211 6.74 -21.04 20.44
CA LEU A 211 7.98 -21.71 20.08
C LEU A 211 9.21 -20.82 20.33
N CYS A 212 9.13 -19.52 20.03
CA CYS A 212 10.16 -18.54 20.32
C CYS A 212 10.37 -18.38 21.83
N ALA A 213 9.30 -18.27 22.62
CA ALA A 213 9.38 -18.16 24.07
C ALA A 213 9.97 -19.43 24.69
N HIS A 214 9.54 -20.62 24.25
CA HIS A 214 10.07 -21.89 24.70
C HIS A 214 11.56 -22.05 24.32
N SER A 215 11.92 -21.70 23.09
CA SER A 215 13.31 -21.71 22.63
C SER A 215 14.14 -20.73 23.44
N ALA A 216 13.70 -19.48 23.61
CA ALA A 216 14.41 -18.47 24.39
C ALA A 216 14.65 -18.94 25.83
N HIS A 217 13.65 -19.55 26.48
CA HIS A 217 13.81 -20.14 27.80
C HIS A 217 14.89 -21.22 27.83
N ARG A 218 14.96 -22.08 26.80
CA ARG A 218 15.98 -23.12 26.69
C ARG A 218 17.39 -22.58 26.40
N TRP A 219 17.51 -21.51 25.62
CA TRP A 219 18.80 -20.92 25.22
C TRP A 219 19.35 -19.92 26.24
N LEU A 220 18.50 -19.30 27.06
CA LEU A 220 18.88 -18.33 28.10
C LEU A 220 20.00 -18.83 29.04
N PRO A 221 19.96 -20.07 29.57
CA PRO A 221 21.05 -20.61 30.39
C PRO A 221 22.36 -20.74 29.61
N SER A 222 22.32 -21.23 28.37
CA SER A 222 23.50 -21.39 27.52
C SER A 222 24.14 -20.03 27.18
N ILE A 223 23.33 -19.02 26.88
CA ILE A 223 23.79 -17.65 26.62
C ILE A 223 24.42 -17.05 27.89
N LYS A 224 23.82 -17.26 29.06
CA LYS A 224 24.41 -16.82 30.34
C LYS A 224 25.74 -17.51 30.63
N TYR A 225 25.86 -18.79 30.29
CA TYR A 225 27.10 -19.55 30.47
C TYR A 225 28.22 -19.05 29.55
N THR A 226 27.94 -18.89 28.25
CA THR A 226 28.95 -18.40 27.29
C THR A 226 29.37 -16.97 27.56
N THR A 227 28.44 -16.08 27.93
CA THR A 227 28.77 -14.70 28.31
C THR A 227 29.60 -14.62 29.60
N SER A 228 29.36 -15.53 30.55
CA SER A 228 30.18 -15.61 31.78
C SER A 228 31.59 -16.14 31.50
N LEU A 229 31.73 -17.15 30.65
CA LEU A 229 33.04 -17.64 30.18
C LEU A 229 33.80 -16.56 29.40
N MET A 230 33.12 -15.84 28.50
CA MET A 230 33.73 -14.76 27.73
C MET A 230 34.25 -13.64 28.63
N LYS A 231 33.51 -13.26 29.68
CA LYS A 231 33.97 -12.31 30.70
C LYS A 231 35.20 -12.80 31.47
N LEU A 232 35.25 -14.08 31.83
CA LEU A 232 36.42 -14.68 32.49
C LEU A 232 37.67 -14.65 31.61
N VAL A 233 37.54 -15.03 30.34
CA VAL A 233 38.65 -14.97 29.36
C VAL A 233 39.12 -13.52 29.17
N LEU A 234 38.20 -12.57 29.01
CA LEU A 234 38.55 -11.16 28.83
C LEU A 234 39.30 -10.61 30.06
N ASN A 235 38.81 -10.88 31.27
CA ASN A 235 39.46 -10.44 32.50
C ASN A 235 40.83 -11.10 32.72
N HIS A 236 40.98 -12.38 32.35
CA HIS A 236 42.27 -13.06 32.47
C HIS A 236 43.29 -12.53 31.44
N SER A 237 42.84 -12.13 30.24
CA SER A 237 43.71 -11.48 29.25
C SER A 237 44.15 -10.07 29.67
N ALA A 238 43.30 -9.32 30.38
CA ALA A 238 43.64 -8.00 30.90
C ALA A 238 44.64 -8.05 32.08
N GLY A 239 44.64 -9.14 32.86
CA GLY A 239 45.57 -9.34 33.99
C GLY A 239 46.97 -9.83 33.60
N LEU A 240 47.19 -10.25 32.36
CA LEU A 240 48.50 -10.72 31.83
C LEU A 240 49.32 -9.60 31.17
N VAL A 241 48.78 -8.37 31.09
CA VAL A 241 49.43 -7.19 30.48
C VAL A 241 50.04 -6.26 31.56
N TRP A 242 50.03 -6.67 32.83
CA TRP A 242 50.74 -6.03 33.94
C TRP A 242 51.79 -6.98 34.52
#